data_AF-A0A9E7L1M2-F1
#
_entry.id   AF-A0A9E7L1M2-F1
#
_cell.length_a   1.000
_cell.length_b   1.000
_cell.length_c   1.000
_cell.angle_alpha   90.00
_cell.angle_beta   90.00
_cell.angle_gamma   90.00
#
_symmetry.space_group_name_H-M   'P 1'
#
loop_
_entity.id
_entity.type
_entity.pdbx_description
1 polymer ?
#
loop_
_entity_poly.entity_id
_entity_poly.type
_entity_poly.pdbx_seq_one_letter_code
_entity_poly.pdbx_strand_id
1 'polypeptide(L)'
;MPSVSSSSSFPSPFRLLSSRRPPPRPCSSAAIAGSNRRPNRIRASMSGGTSPVAEFPYLPPSHRELMLDLRSAVEARLGPHLLPSAVPPDVLSFHSPSGASRGALDIRSGGRDSPVDFILESWLHCELPTGALNITTLFAFLDASTDAPHLLMEFIQSSPSSLVLFTDLLPRKDLVLHPDYLDEFYQQTNLDKPRQELAKLPQVQPYCSSSLYIRSVLSPTAIAVCINCGEDGQSVMEDMMRGQLDTICKEIVRIWLHACASSSKQLGETERADLLRRDGLIKNKTIEIDLAANLPRMFSPEVANRVVGEIQKAFKI
;
A
#
# COMPACT_ATOMS: atom_id res chain seq x y z
N MET A 1 3.09 29.75 33.68
CA MET A 1 3.48 29.89 32.26
C MET A 1 3.54 28.51 31.65
N PRO A 2 2.66 28.13 30.73
CA PRO A 2 2.77 26.84 30.06
C PRO A 2 3.77 26.94 28.91
N SER A 3 4.71 26.01 28.91
CA SER A 3 5.76 25.83 27.91
C SER A 3 5.16 25.47 26.55
N VAL A 4 5.53 26.25 25.53
CA VAL A 4 5.19 26.02 24.12
C VAL A 4 5.93 24.77 23.65
N SER A 5 5.19 23.69 23.40
CA SER A 5 5.71 22.48 22.76
C SER A 5 6.05 22.81 21.31
N SER A 6 7.35 22.88 21.00
CA SER A 6 7.84 23.04 19.64
C SER A 6 7.48 21.82 18.80
N SER A 7 6.50 21.95 17.91
CA SER A 7 6.19 20.96 16.89
C SER A 7 7.35 20.88 15.90
N SER A 8 8.23 19.90 16.07
CA SER A 8 9.23 19.55 15.05
C SER A 8 8.49 18.99 13.83
N SER A 9 8.38 19.82 12.80
CA SER A 9 7.84 19.43 11.50
C SER A 9 8.85 18.54 10.80
N PHE A 10 8.76 17.23 10.97
CA PHE A 10 9.54 16.29 10.16
C PHE A 10 9.09 16.41 8.70
N PRO A 11 9.99 16.66 7.74
CA PRO A 11 9.64 16.67 6.34
C PRO A 11 9.12 15.28 5.96
N SER A 12 8.00 15.24 5.24
CA SER A 12 7.52 14.00 4.60
C SER A 12 8.69 13.33 3.87
N PRO A 13 8.85 12.00 3.90
CA PRO A 13 9.91 11.33 3.14
C PRO A 13 9.89 11.71 1.65
N PHE A 14 8.74 12.12 1.12
CA PHE A 14 8.56 12.63 -0.23
C PHE A 14 9.02 14.08 -0.46
N ARG A 15 9.23 14.89 0.60
CA ARG A 15 9.83 16.24 0.49
C ARG A 15 11.33 16.19 0.22
N LEU A 16 12.03 15.09 0.55
CA LEU A 16 13.46 14.94 0.24
C LEU A 16 13.73 14.86 -1.28
N LEU A 17 12.70 14.57 -2.07
CA LEU A 17 12.75 14.55 -3.54
C LEU A 17 12.35 15.90 -4.18
N SER A 18 11.96 16.91 -3.38
CA SER A 18 11.49 18.20 -3.90
C SER A 18 12.61 19.24 -3.97
N SER A 19 13.54 19.09 -4.90
CA SER A 19 14.25 20.26 -5.41
C SER A 19 14.31 20.22 -6.94
N ARG A 20 13.78 21.29 -7.54
CA ARG A 20 13.77 21.64 -8.98
C ARG A 20 12.62 21.06 -9.80
N ARG A 21 11.62 21.91 -10.06
CA ARG A 21 10.68 21.78 -11.19
C ARG A 21 11.47 21.83 -12.50
N PRO A 22 11.32 20.88 -13.44
CA PRO A 22 11.73 21.08 -14.82
C PRO A 22 10.71 21.98 -15.54
N PRO A 23 11.15 22.80 -16.52
CA PRO A 23 10.25 23.61 -17.34
C PRO A 23 9.49 22.72 -18.35
N PRO A 24 8.31 23.16 -18.83
CA PRO A 24 7.56 22.41 -19.83
C PRO A 24 8.26 22.50 -21.18
N ARG A 25 8.32 21.38 -21.92
CA ARG A 25 8.70 21.37 -23.34
C ARG A 25 7.74 20.53 -24.18
N PRO A 26 7.60 20.86 -25.47
CA PRO A 26 6.37 20.68 -26.23
C PRO A 26 6.31 19.34 -26.97
N CYS A 27 5.07 18.87 -27.17
CA CYS A 27 4.72 17.71 -27.97
C CYS A 27 5.16 17.86 -29.43
N SER A 28 5.68 16.78 -30.02
CA SER A 28 5.76 16.62 -31.46
C SER A 28 5.38 15.20 -31.82
N SER A 29 4.32 15.09 -32.61
CA SER A 29 3.76 13.85 -33.14
C SER A 29 4.58 13.37 -34.34
N ALA A 30 4.91 12.09 -34.38
CA ALA A 30 5.24 11.40 -35.62
C ALA A 30 4.65 9.98 -35.56
N ALA A 31 3.77 9.69 -36.52
CA ALA A 31 3.17 8.39 -36.74
C ALA A 31 4.10 7.50 -37.58
N ILE A 32 4.23 6.22 -37.23
CA ILE A 32 4.63 5.16 -38.18
C ILE A 32 3.77 3.92 -37.93
N ALA A 33 3.29 3.36 -39.05
CA ALA A 33 2.34 2.27 -39.17
C ALA A 33 2.95 0.87 -38.96
N GLY A 34 2.16 -0.02 -38.35
CA GLY A 34 1.76 -1.31 -38.92
C GLY A 34 2.78 -2.45 -39.05
N SER A 35 2.60 -3.50 -38.23
CA SER A 35 2.76 -4.89 -38.70
C SER A 35 1.97 -5.87 -37.82
N ASN A 36 1.06 -6.59 -38.47
CA ASN A 36 0.24 -7.68 -37.93
C ASN A 36 1.09 -8.90 -37.57
N ARG A 37 1.01 -9.40 -36.33
CA ARG A 37 1.15 -10.84 -36.02
C ARG A 37 0.22 -11.26 -34.88
N ARG A 38 -0.65 -12.23 -35.18
CA ARG A 38 -1.55 -12.92 -34.24
C ARG A 38 -0.81 -14.01 -33.45
N PRO A 39 -1.37 -14.48 -32.31
CA PRO A 39 -0.61 -14.83 -31.13
C PRO A 39 -0.26 -16.32 -31.08
N ASN A 40 0.98 -16.63 -30.69
CA ASN A 40 1.33 -17.98 -30.25
C ASN A 40 0.97 -18.12 -28.78
N ARG A 41 -0.03 -18.95 -28.50
CA ARG A 41 -0.39 -19.44 -27.17
C ARG A 41 0.76 -20.32 -26.66
N ILE A 42 1.68 -19.73 -25.91
CA ILE A 42 2.60 -20.50 -25.06
C ILE A 42 1.92 -20.63 -23.70
N ARG A 43 1.48 -21.86 -23.43
CA ARG A 43 1.01 -22.31 -22.11
C ARG A 43 2.21 -22.23 -21.17
N ALA A 44 2.32 -21.18 -20.38
CA ALA A 44 3.33 -21.08 -19.33
C ALA A 44 3.04 -22.18 -18.31
N SER A 45 3.93 -23.17 -18.28
CA SER A 45 3.98 -24.21 -17.27
C SER A 45 4.17 -23.58 -15.90
N MET A 46 3.51 -24.12 -14.89
CA MET A 46 3.74 -23.78 -13.49
C MET A 46 5.19 -24.10 -13.10
N SER A 47 6.06 -23.10 -13.16
CA SER A 47 7.32 -23.10 -12.44
C SER A 47 7.08 -22.45 -11.09
N GLY A 48 7.13 -23.24 -10.02
CA GLY A 48 7.08 -22.80 -8.62
C GLY A 48 8.31 -22.00 -8.21
N GLY A 49 8.58 -20.90 -8.92
CA GLY A 49 9.49 -19.86 -8.47
C GLY A 49 8.76 -18.97 -7.47
N THR A 50 9.42 -18.64 -6.36
CA THR A 50 8.97 -17.60 -5.43
C THR A 50 8.75 -16.29 -6.19
N SER A 51 7.59 -15.64 -6.00
CA SER A 51 7.32 -14.32 -6.59
C SER A 51 8.43 -13.33 -6.17
N PRO A 52 8.97 -12.49 -7.08
CA PRO A 52 10.00 -11.49 -6.73
C PRO A 52 9.58 -10.55 -5.59
N VAL A 53 8.27 -10.34 -5.41
CA VAL A 53 7.75 -9.52 -4.31
C VAL A 53 7.92 -10.20 -2.94
N ALA A 54 8.03 -11.53 -2.90
CA ALA A 54 8.26 -12.30 -1.67
C ALA A 54 9.73 -12.29 -1.21
N GLU A 55 10.64 -11.70 -1.97
CA GLU A 55 12.06 -11.70 -1.60
C GLU A 55 12.40 -10.65 -0.53
N PHE A 56 11.78 -9.47 -0.58
CA PHE A 56 12.05 -8.31 0.29
C PHE A 56 13.56 -8.08 0.56
N PRO A 57 14.39 -7.95 -0.49
CA PRO A 57 15.85 -8.08 -0.35
C PRO A 57 16.52 -6.92 0.40
N TYR A 58 15.81 -5.80 0.56
CA TYR A 58 16.33 -4.58 1.19
C TYR A 58 15.81 -4.35 2.60
N LEU A 59 14.94 -5.23 3.09
CA LEU A 59 14.38 -5.09 4.43
C LEU A 59 15.31 -5.72 5.47
N PRO A 60 15.39 -5.11 6.66
CA PRO A 60 16.01 -5.76 7.80
C PRO A 60 15.28 -7.05 8.21
N PRO A 61 15.95 -8.00 8.90
CA PRO A 61 15.42 -9.35 9.11
C PRO A 61 14.03 -9.41 9.75
N SER A 62 13.78 -8.69 10.86
CA SER A 62 12.47 -8.70 11.53
C SER A 62 11.35 -8.10 10.67
N HIS A 63 11.64 -7.03 9.93
CA HIS A 63 10.68 -6.43 9.00
C HIS A 63 10.36 -7.39 7.85
N ARG A 64 11.37 -8.07 7.30
CA ARG A 64 11.18 -9.10 6.27
C ARG A 64 10.31 -10.25 6.79
N GLU A 65 10.61 -10.77 7.97
CA GLU A 65 9.81 -11.83 8.62
C GLU A 65 8.35 -11.40 8.78
N LEU A 66 8.11 -10.19 9.30
CA LEU A 66 6.77 -9.63 9.43
C LEU A 66 6.04 -9.59 8.07
N MET A 67 6.66 -9.03 7.03
CA MET A 67 6.02 -8.96 5.71
C MET A 67 5.71 -10.35 5.15
N LEU A 68 6.62 -11.32 5.32
CA LEU A 68 6.39 -12.71 4.89
C LEU A 68 5.20 -13.34 5.64
N ASP A 69 5.10 -13.12 6.95
CA ASP A 69 4.01 -13.66 7.77
C ASP A 69 2.66 -13.05 7.39
N LEU A 70 2.58 -11.73 7.19
CA LEU A 70 1.34 -11.06 6.75
C LEU A 70 0.88 -11.58 5.40
N ARG A 71 1.80 -11.72 4.44
CA ARG A 71 1.52 -12.31 3.13
C ARG A 71 1.06 -13.75 3.24
N SER A 72 1.74 -14.56 4.06
CA SER A 72 1.38 -15.95 4.26
C SER A 72 -0.02 -16.09 4.86
N ALA A 73 -0.40 -15.22 5.81
CA ALA A 73 -1.74 -15.22 6.38
C ALA A 73 -2.82 -14.87 5.34
N VAL A 74 -2.57 -13.87 4.49
CA VAL A 74 -3.46 -13.50 3.39
C VAL A 74 -3.55 -14.62 2.35
N GLU A 75 -2.42 -15.20 1.95
CA GLU A 75 -2.35 -16.28 0.96
C GLU A 75 -3.06 -17.54 1.43
N ALA A 76 -2.85 -17.93 2.69
CA ALA A 76 -3.49 -19.11 3.26
C ALA A 76 -5.03 -19.01 3.22
N ARG A 77 -5.57 -17.80 3.35
CA ARG A 77 -7.03 -17.58 3.40
C ARG A 77 -7.64 -17.27 2.04
N LEU A 78 -6.96 -16.46 1.23
CA LEU A 78 -7.51 -15.92 -0.02
C LEU A 78 -6.90 -16.54 -1.27
N GLY A 79 -5.70 -17.14 -1.19
CA GLY A 79 -4.98 -17.72 -2.33
C GLY A 79 -5.81 -18.63 -3.25
N PRO A 80 -6.63 -19.58 -2.72
CA PRO A 80 -7.50 -20.42 -3.54
C PRO A 80 -8.57 -19.64 -4.35
N HIS A 81 -8.85 -18.40 -3.95
CA HIS A 81 -9.85 -17.52 -4.56
C HIS A 81 -9.21 -16.42 -5.41
N LEU A 82 -7.88 -16.33 -5.46
CA LEU A 82 -7.17 -15.35 -6.27
C LEU A 82 -6.79 -15.94 -7.63
N LEU A 83 -6.85 -15.09 -8.64
CA LEU A 83 -6.31 -15.38 -9.96
C LEU A 83 -4.77 -15.25 -9.94
N PRO A 84 -4.08 -15.83 -10.94
CA PRO A 84 -2.65 -15.58 -11.13
C PRO A 84 -2.34 -14.09 -11.28
N SER A 85 -1.06 -13.74 -11.12
CA SER A 85 -0.57 -12.37 -11.31
C SER A 85 -1.10 -11.73 -12.59
N ALA A 86 -1.63 -10.52 -12.46
CA ALA A 86 -2.14 -9.71 -13.56
C ALA A 86 -1.05 -8.86 -14.24
N VAL A 87 0.15 -8.80 -13.65
CA VAL A 87 1.25 -7.95 -14.13
C VAL A 87 2.26 -8.75 -14.97
N PRO A 88 2.86 -8.13 -16.00
CA PRO A 88 3.88 -8.78 -16.83
C PRO A 88 5.24 -8.89 -16.07
N PRO A 89 6.15 -9.76 -16.53
CA PRO A 89 7.45 -9.98 -15.86
C PRO A 89 8.32 -8.74 -15.63
N ASP A 90 8.25 -7.76 -16.54
CA ASP A 90 8.99 -6.49 -16.49
C ASP A 90 8.35 -5.44 -15.56
N VAL A 91 7.24 -5.80 -14.90
CA VAL A 91 6.58 -5.07 -13.81
C VAL A 91 6.60 -5.89 -12.52
N LEU A 92 6.64 -7.22 -12.60
CA LEU A 92 6.92 -8.09 -11.44
C LEU A 92 8.26 -7.74 -10.77
N SER A 93 9.26 -7.35 -11.57
CA SER A 93 10.49 -6.74 -11.07
C SER A 93 10.97 -5.67 -12.04
N PHE A 94 11.30 -4.50 -11.52
CA PHE A 94 11.74 -3.35 -12.32
C PHE A 94 12.83 -2.57 -11.60
N HIS A 95 13.60 -1.80 -12.35
CA HIS A 95 14.67 -0.96 -11.83
C HIS A 95 14.80 0.32 -12.66
N SER A 96 15.38 1.35 -12.05
CA SER A 96 15.73 2.56 -12.78
C SER A 96 16.89 2.29 -13.75
N PRO A 97 17.01 3.05 -14.86
CA PRO A 97 18.12 2.86 -15.80
C PRO A 97 19.52 2.98 -15.18
N SER A 98 19.66 3.77 -14.09
CA SER A 98 20.91 3.90 -13.34
C SER A 98 21.18 2.76 -12.37
N GLY A 99 20.18 1.91 -12.09
CA GLY A 99 20.24 0.86 -11.08
C GLY A 99 20.04 1.35 -9.63
N ALA A 100 19.98 2.67 -9.40
CA ALA A 100 19.85 3.28 -8.07
C ALA A 100 18.48 3.03 -7.41
N SER A 101 17.48 2.59 -8.17
CA SER A 101 16.17 2.25 -7.64
C SER A 101 15.71 0.91 -8.19
N ARG A 102 15.10 0.10 -7.34
CA ARG A 102 14.59 -1.24 -7.66
C ARG A 102 13.24 -1.42 -7.03
N GLY A 103 12.37 -2.18 -7.67
CA GLY A 103 11.06 -2.48 -7.14
C GLY A 103 10.53 -3.80 -7.65
N ALA A 104 9.54 -4.30 -6.94
CA ALA A 104 8.72 -5.41 -7.36
C ALA A 104 7.27 -5.07 -7.04
N LEU A 105 6.36 -5.48 -7.92
CA LEU A 105 4.93 -5.26 -7.80
C LEU A 105 4.23 -6.52 -8.27
N ASP A 106 3.29 -7.03 -7.48
CA ASP A 106 2.40 -8.10 -7.89
C ASP A 106 0.97 -7.68 -7.59
N ILE A 107 0.08 -7.97 -8.53
CA ILE A 107 -1.34 -7.67 -8.40
C ILE A 107 -2.11 -8.92 -8.79
N ARG A 108 -2.93 -9.43 -7.88
CA ARG A 108 -3.79 -10.60 -8.11
C ARG A 108 -5.23 -10.22 -7.87
N SER A 109 -6.06 -10.40 -8.89
CA SER A 109 -7.51 -10.16 -8.79
C SER A 109 -8.21 -11.34 -8.13
N GLY A 110 -9.36 -11.09 -7.50
CA GLY A 110 -10.24 -12.18 -7.08
C GLY A 110 -10.87 -12.92 -8.25
N GLY A 111 -11.16 -14.21 -8.05
CA GLY A 111 -11.99 -15.01 -8.94
C GLY A 111 -13.48 -14.62 -8.86
N ARG A 112 -14.34 -15.32 -9.62
CA ARG A 112 -15.77 -14.98 -9.75
C ARG A 112 -16.54 -14.96 -8.42
N ASP A 113 -16.16 -15.83 -7.49
CA ASP A 113 -16.85 -16.00 -6.20
C ASP A 113 -16.04 -15.40 -5.05
N SER A 114 -15.08 -14.53 -5.34
CA SER A 114 -14.26 -13.85 -4.35
C SER A 114 -14.81 -12.44 -4.08
N PRO A 115 -14.95 -12.01 -2.82
CA PRO A 115 -15.25 -10.61 -2.50
C PRO A 115 -14.03 -9.70 -2.72
N VAL A 116 -12.88 -10.23 -3.14
CA VAL A 116 -11.67 -9.46 -3.42
C VAL A 116 -11.72 -8.92 -4.85
N ASP A 117 -11.57 -7.61 -5.02
CA ASP A 117 -11.34 -7.01 -6.34
C ASP A 117 -9.89 -7.25 -6.77
N PHE A 118 -8.94 -6.87 -5.93
CA PHE A 118 -7.52 -7.20 -6.08
C PHE A 118 -6.75 -7.13 -4.76
N ILE A 119 -5.62 -7.83 -4.73
CA ILE A 119 -4.55 -7.64 -3.75
C ILE A 119 -3.32 -7.14 -4.50
N LEU A 120 -2.77 -6.03 -4.04
CA LEU A 120 -1.52 -5.43 -4.49
C LEU A 120 -0.47 -5.63 -3.40
N GLU A 121 0.66 -6.20 -3.79
CA GLU A 121 1.83 -6.36 -2.94
C GLU A 121 3.01 -5.70 -3.64
N SER A 122 3.78 -4.90 -2.93
CA SER A 122 4.96 -4.26 -3.51
C SER A 122 6.09 -4.06 -2.52
N TRP A 123 7.29 -3.93 -3.06
CA TRP A 123 8.40 -3.28 -2.38
C TRP A 123 9.14 -2.36 -3.34
N LEU A 124 9.60 -1.22 -2.83
CA LEU A 124 10.42 -0.25 -3.54
C LEU A 124 11.67 0.04 -2.72
N HIS A 125 12.81 0.11 -3.39
CA HIS A 125 14.10 0.53 -2.86
C HIS A 125 14.64 1.67 -3.71
N CYS A 126 15.09 2.74 -3.08
CA CYS A 126 15.72 3.86 -3.73
C CYS A 126 16.94 4.32 -2.94
N GLU A 127 18.11 4.30 -3.57
CA GLU A 127 19.30 4.95 -3.05
C GLU A 127 19.14 6.47 -3.14
N LEU A 128 19.39 7.17 -2.04
CA LEU A 128 19.34 8.61 -1.90
C LEU A 128 20.72 9.12 -1.42
N PRO A 129 21.07 10.39 -1.64
CA PRO A 129 22.34 10.93 -1.16
C PRO A 129 22.56 10.80 0.35
N THR A 130 21.48 10.70 1.12
CA THR A 130 21.49 10.66 2.59
C THR A 130 21.15 9.28 3.17
N GLY A 131 21.04 8.23 2.35
CA GLY A 131 20.65 6.89 2.80
C GLY A 131 19.80 6.16 1.78
N ALA A 132 18.98 5.21 2.23
CA ALA A 132 18.06 4.48 1.38
C ALA A 132 16.61 4.70 1.82
N LEU A 133 15.72 4.78 0.84
CA LEU A 133 14.27 4.74 1.06
C LEU A 133 13.77 3.35 0.69
N ASN A 134 13.16 2.67 1.66
CA ASN A 134 12.48 1.39 1.46
C ASN A 134 10.99 1.60 1.72
N ILE A 135 10.16 1.14 0.78
CA ILE A 135 8.70 1.15 0.93
C ILE A 135 8.20 -0.27 0.72
N THR A 136 7.34 -0.77 1.60
CA THR A 136 6.58 -2.00 1.38
C THR A 136 5.11 -1.73 1.54
N THR A 137 4.31 -2.34 0.66
CA THR A 137 2.87 -2.12 0.63
C THR A 137 2.15 -3.45 0.50
N LEU A 138 1.12 -3.64 1.32
CA LEU A 138 0.07 -4.64 1.16
C LEU A 138 -1.26 -3.89 1.12
N PHE A 139 -1.92 -3.92 -0.04
CA PHE A 139 -3.16 -3.20 -0.26
C PHE A 139 -4.20 -4.14 -0.89
N ALA A 140 -5.28 -4.44 -0.19
CA ALA A 140 -6.35 -5.27 -0.72
C ALA A 140 -7.67 -4.50 -0.82
N PHE A 141 -8.22 -4.45 -2.04
CA PHE A 141 -9.55 -3.92 -2.30
C PHE A 141 -10.58 -5.04 -2.35
N LEU A 142 -11.71 -4.81 -1.70
CA LEU A 142 -12.91 -5.63 -1.83
C LEU A 142 -13.78 -5.10 -2.97
N ASP A 143 -14.52 -6.00 -3.60
CA ASP A 143 -15.42 -5.69 -4.69
C ASP A 143 -16.79 -5.23 -4.18
N ALA A 144 -17.74 -5.06 -5.09
CA ALA A 144 -19.08 -4.56 -4.78
C ALA A 144 -20.09 -5.69 -4.43
N SER A 145 -19.61 -6.86 -4.00
CA SER A 145 -20.40 -7.93 -3.37
C SER A 145 -20.46 -7.84 -1.84
N THR A 146 -19.69 -6.90 -1.28
CA THR A 146 -19.69 -6.53 0.14
C THR A 146 -19.44 -5.03 0.27
N ASP A 147 -19.86 -4.43 1.39
CA ASP A 147 -19.55 -3.05 1.78
C ASP A 147 -18.34 -2.97 2.73
N ALA A 148 -17.78 -4.11 3.16
CA ALA A 148 -16.74 -4.15 4.16
C ALA A 148 -15.47 -3.37 3.76
N PRO A 149 -14.71 -2.83 4.74
CA PRO A 149 -13.51 -2.02 4.49
C PRO A 149 -12.40 -2.70 3.65
N HIS A 150 -11.63 -1.87 2.96
CA HIS A 150 -10.38 -2.30 2.29
C HIS A 150 -9.24 -2.42 3.30
N LEU A 151 -8.19 -3.20 3.02
CA LEU A 151 -7.00 -3.28 3.86
C LEU A 151 -5.86 -2.44 3.28
N LEU A 152 -5.28 -1.53 4.06
CA LEU A 152 -4.04 -0.82 3.72
C LEU A 152 -2.98 -1.09 4.79
N MET A 153 -1.80 -1.55 4.36
CA MET A 153 -0.57 -1.55 5.15
C MET A 153 0.58 -1.01 4.31
N GLU A 154 1.26 0.01 4.82
CA GLU A 154 2.41 0.61 4.17
C GLU A 154 3.48 0.99 5.19
N PHE A 155 4.70 0.52 4.95
CA PHE A 155 5.88 0.79 5.76
C PHE A 155 6.84 1.61 4.93
N ILE A 156 7.10 2.85 5.34
CA ILE A 156 8.02 3.78 4.66
C ILE A 156 9.23 4.00 5.56
N GLN A 157 10.31 3.29 5.28
CA GLN A 157 11.52 3.30 6.06
C GLN A 157 12.60 4.15 5.36
N SER A 158 12.94 5.29 5.96
CA SER A 158 13.96 6.22 5.42
C SER A 158 15.34 6.06 6.09
N SER A 159 15.42 5.30 7.19
CA SER A 159 16.67 4.89 7.83
C SER A 159 16.47 3.60 8.64
N PRO A 160 17.54 2.93 9.09
CA PRO A 160 17.42 1.76 9.97
C PRO A 160 16.69 2.01 11.30
N SER A 161 16.57 3.26 11.74
CA SER A 161 15.93 3.65 13.00
C SER A 161 14.69 4.55 12.84
N SER A 162 14.21 4.77 11.62
CA SER A 162 13.04 5.62 11.34
C SER A 162 12.09 4.99 10.34
N LEU A 163 10.82 4.89 10.74
CA LEU A 163 9.72 4.29 9.98
C LEU A 163 8.49 5.19 10.05
N VAL A 164 7.85 5.45 8.91
CA VAL A 164 6.45 5.90 8.87
C VAL A 164 5.58 4.68 8.57
N LEU A 165 4.57 4.45 9.43
CA LEU A 165 3.64 3.34 9.30
C LEU A 165 2.24 3.88 9.00
N PHE A 166 1.64 3.36 7.93
CA PHE A 166 0.21 3.46 7.66
C PHE A 166 -0.41 2.08 7.73
N THR A 167 -1.31 1.86 8.67
CA THR A 167 -2.10 0.64 8.74
C THR A 167 -3.55 0.98 9.04
N ASP A 168 -4.47 0.54 8.18
CA ASP A 168 -5.88 0.87 8.33
C ASP A 168 -6.81 -0.11 7.62
N LEU A 169 -8.06 -0.15 8.07
CA LEU A 169 -9.18 -0.70 7.33
C LEU A 169 -9.99 0.45 6.72
N LEU A 170 -9.75 0.76 5.44
CA LEU A 170 -10.29 1.97 4.80
C LEU A 170 -11.82 1.86 4.68
N PRO A 171 -12.59 2.79 5.26
CA PRO A 171 -14.05 2.77 5.18
C PRO A 171 -14.46 2.93 3.73
N ARG A 172 -15.55 2.27 3.32
CA ARG A 172 -16.13 2.41 1.97
C ARG A 172 -17.43 3.20 1.96
N LYS A 173 -17.93 3.58 3.13
CA LYS A 173 -19.07 4.46 3.33
C LYS A 173 -18.64 5.74 4.06
N ASP A 174 -19.47 6.77 3.97
CA ASP A 174 -19.31 7.96 4.80
C ASP A 174 -19.70 7.61 6.25
N LEU A 175 -18.75 7.75 7.19
CA LEU A 175 -18.93 7.29 8.56
C LEU A 175 -19.90 8.15 9.39
N VAL A 176 -20.17 9.38 8.95
CA VAL A 176 -21.14 10.26 9.62
C VAL A 176 -22.56 9.92 9.16
N LEU A 177 -22.72 9.63 7.87
CA LEU A 177 -24.02 9.23 7.32
C LEU A 177 -24.39 7.78 7.67
N HIS A 178 -23.41 6.94 7.99
CA HIS A 178 -23.58 5.51 8.29
C HIS A 178 -22.96 5.13 9.65
N PRO A 179 -23.56 5.55 10.77
CA PRO A 179 -23.05 5.24 12.11
C PRO A 179 -23.12 3.74 12.44
N ASP A 180 -24.02 2.99 11.83
CA ASP A 180 -24.12 1.54 11.90
C ASP A 180 -22.89 0.85 11.28
N TYR A 181 -22.41 1.37 10.15
CA TYR A 181 -21.18 0.89 9.52
C TYR A 181 -19.93 1.19 10.39
N LEU A 182 -19.90 2.36 11.04
CA LEU A 182 -18.85 2.71 11.98
C LEU A 182 -18.84 1.74 13.18
N ASP A 183 -20.00 1.42 13.73
CA ASP A 183 -20.12 0.47 14.84
C ASP A 183 -19.66 -0.93 14.43
N GLU A 184 -20.20 -1.47 13.33
CA GLU A 184 -19.93 -2.82 12.82
C GLU A 184 -18.43 -3.09 12.62
N PHE A 185 -17.75 -2.22 11.87
CA PHE A 185 -16.38 -2.52 11.44
C PHE A 185 -15.29 -1.94 12.33
N TYR A 186 -15.58 -0.94 13.16
CA TYR A 186 -14.57 -0.22 13.93
C TYR A 186 -14.77 -0.31 15.44
N GLN A 187 -16.01 -0.22 15.94
CA GLN A 187 -16.28 -0.26 17.38
C GLN A 187 -16.37 -1.71 17.86
N GLN A 188 -17.21 -2.54 17.24
CA GLN A 188 -17.43 -3.94 17.65
C GLN A 188 -16.19 -4.81 17.46
N THR A 189 -15.35 -4.49 16.47
CA THR A 189 -14.08 -5.17 16.21
C THR A 189 -12.95 -4.73 17.16
N ASN A 190 -13.15 -3.67 17.95
CA ASN A 190 -12.12 -3.00 18.75
C ASN A 190 -10.90 -2.57 17.92
N LEU A 191 -11.10 -2.12 16.68
CA LEU A 191 -10.01 -1.81 15.76
C LEU A 191 -9.13 -0.63 16.22
N ASP A 192 -9.61 0.19 17.17
CA ASP A 192 -8.81 1.28 17.75
C ASP A 192 -7.76 0.80 18.76
N LYS A 193 -7.93 -0.42 19.31
CA LYS A 193 -7.05 -0.94 20.38
C LYS A 193 -5.58 -1.04 19.93
N PRO A 194 -5.24 -1.61 18.75
CA PRO A 194 -3.84 -1.63 18.29
C PRO A 194 -3.21 -0.24 18.17
N ARG A 195 -3.96 0.76 17.70
CA ARG A 195 -3.49 2.16 17.62
C ARG A 195 -3.23 2.74 19.02
N GLN A 196 -4.13 2.51 19.97
CA GLN A 196 -3.99 2.97 21.35
C GLN A 196 -2.78 2.34 22.05
N GLU A 197 -2.53 1.04 21.86
CA GLU A 197 -1.37 0.36 22.43
C GLU A 197 -0.06 0.90 21.84
N LEU A 198 -0.01 1.10 20.51
CA LEU A 198 1.17 1.63 19.86
C LEU A 198 1.52 3.05 20.32
N ALA A 199 0.51 3.89 20.54
CA ALA A 199 0.67 5.27 21.00
C ALA A 199 1.25 5.40 22.42
N LYS A 200 1.31 4.31 23.20
CA LYS A 200 1.93 4.30 24.53
C LYS A 200 3.46 4.22 24.47
N LEU A 201 4.02 3.84 23.32
CA LEU A 201 5.47 3.67 23.17
C LEU A 201 6.16 5.03 22.98
N PRO A 202 7.28 5.29 23.67
CA PRO A 202 7.95 6.59 23.62
C PRO A 202 8.53 6.93 22.24
N GLN A 203 8.85 5.92 21.43
CA GLN A 203 9.40 6.07 20.07
C GLN A 203 8.32 6.48 19.05
N VAL A 204 7.04 6.37 19.40
CA VAL A 204 5.92 6.53 18.47
C VAL A 204 5.33 7.94 18.61
N GLN A 205 5.18 8.62 17.48
CA GLN A 205 4.52 9.90 17.38
C GLN A 205 3.47 9.87 16.26
N PRO A 206 2.33 10.57 16.39
CA PRO A 206 1.37 10.68 15.30
C PRO A 206 2.02 11.25 14.03
N TYR A 207 1.77 10.62 12.88
CA TYR A 207 2.17 11.14 11.58
C TYR A 207 0.98 11.82 10.90
N CYS A 208 1.15 13.11 10.58
CA CYS A 208 0.13 13.88 9.89
C CYS A 208 0.48 14.01 8.41
N SER A 209 -0.16 13.21 7.54
CA SER A 209 0.11 13.24 6.10
C SER A 209 -0.04 14.64 5.51
N SER A 210 0.87 15.08 4.63
CA SER A 210 0.70 16.39 3.99
C SER A 210 -0.49 16.45 3.02
N SER A 211 -1.00 15.30 2.57
CA SER A 211 -2.19 15.21 1.74
C SER A 211 -3.44 15.15 2.61
N LEU A 212 -4.26 16.21 2.53
CA LEU A 212 -5.58 16.23 3.18
C LEU A 212 -6.49 15.11 2.67
N TYR A 213 -6.35 14.74 1.40
CA TYR A 213 -7.11 13.63 0.82
C TYR A 213 -6.79 12.31 1.53
N ILE A 214 -5.50 12.00 1.72
CA ILE A 214 -5.10 10.79 2.45
C ILE A 214 -5.68 10.81 3.88
N ARG A 215 -5.60 11.95 4.58
CA ARG A 215 -6.22 12.08 5.92
C ARG A 215 -7.72 11.79 5.92
N SER A 216 -8.44 12.16 4.87
CA SER A 216 -9.89 11.99 4.76
C SER A 216 -10.34 10.58 4.35
N VAL A 217 -9.44 9.80 3.74
CA VAL A 217 -9.73 8.42 3.33
C VAL A 217 -9.49 7.44 4.48
N LEU A 218 -8.54 7.76 5.37
CA LEU A 218 -8.25 6.96 6.56
C LEU A 218 -9.44 6.96 7.53
N SER A 219 -9.63 5.82 8.19
CA SER A 219 -10.61 5.63 9.25
C SER A 219 -10.21 6.37 10.54
N PRO A 220 -11.16 6.56 11.48
CA PRO A 220 -10.88 7.09 12.81
C PRO A 220 -9.91 6.22 13.64
N THR A 221 -9.73 4.94 13.28
CA THR A 221 -8.87 3.99 13.99
C THR A 221 -7.54 3.75 13.29
N ALA A 222 -7.26 4.47 12.21
CA ALA A 222 -6.05 4.31 11.41
C ALA A 222 -4.79 4.51 12.24
N ILE A 223 -3.82 3.61 12.07
CA ILE A 223 -2.45 3.81 12.53
C ILE A 223 -1.73 4.63 11.47
N ALA A 224 -1.54 5.92 11.73
CA ALA A 224 -0.68 6.80 10.95
C ALA A 224 0.36 7.40 11.90
N VAL A 225 1.54 6.77 11.98
CA VAL A 225 2.57 7.12 12.97
C VAL A 225 3.96 7.21 12.37
N CYS A 226 4.80 8.03 13.00
CA CYS A 226 6.24 8.04 12.82
C CYS A 226 6.87 7.34 14.02
N ILE A 227 7.73 6.38 13.76
CA ILE A 227 8.51 5.66 14.76
C ILE A 227 9.95 6.11 14.58
N ASN A 228 10.54 6.67 15.63
CA ASN A 228 11.91 7.12 15.65
C ASN A 228 12.63 6.57 16.88
N CYS A 229 13.62 5.73 16.65
CA CYS A 229 14.41 5.09 17.69
C CYS A 229 15.73 5.85 18.00
N GLY A 230 15.96 7.00 17.38
CA GLY A 230 17.16 7.83 17.59
C GLY A 230 18.40 7.35 16.82
N GLU A 231 19.53 8.02 17.09
CA GLU A 231 20.86 7.58 16.63
C GLU A 231 21.19 6.23 17.30
N ASP A 232 21.75 5.30 16.55
CA ASP A 232 22.01 3.90 16.96
C ASP A 232 20.76 3.09 17.36
N GLY A 233 19.55 3.60 17.11
CA GLY A 233 18.28 2.95 17.43
C GLY A 233 17.89 1.76 16.56
N GLN A 234 18.79 1.20 15.75
CA GLN A 234 18.49 0.10 14.83
C GLN A 234 18.05 -1.16 15.57
N SER A 235 18.72 -1.53 16.67
CA SER A 235 18.33 -2.70 17.47
C SER A 235 16.94 -2.52 18.10
N VAL A 236 16.63 -1.31 18.57
CA VAL A 236 15.31 -0.98 19.12
C VAL A 236 14.23 -1.10 18.04
N MET A 237 14.51 -0.64 16.81
CA MET A 237 13.58 -0.82 15.68
C MET A 237 13.36 -2.30 15.36
N GLU A 238 14.41 -3.12 15.34
CA GLU A 238 14.30 -4.58 15.16
C GLU A 238 13.46 -5.26 16.25
N ASP A 239 13.67 -4.88 17.51
CA ASP A 239 12.91 -5.42 18.64
C ASP A 239 11.44 -5.01 18.56
N MET A 240 11.16 -3.76 18.18
CA MET A 240 9.80 -3.26 17.94
C MET A 240 9.11 -3.98 16.78
N MET A 241 9.84 -4.28 15.69
CA MET A 241 9.31 -5.05 14.57
C MET A 241 8.92 -6.44 15.03
N ARG A 242 9.81 -7.15 15.74
CA ARG A 242 9.61 -8.52 16.21
C ARG A 242 8.53 -8.65 17.29
N GLY A 243 8.32 -7.61 18.08
CA GLY A 243 7.36 -7.59 19.20
C GLY A 243 6.07 -6.88 18.86
N GLN A 244 6.04 -5.57 19.11
CA GLN A 244 4.82 -4.77 19.10
C GLN A 244 4.21 -4.64 17.70
N LEU A 245 5.01 -4.33 16.69
CA LEU A 245 4.48 -4.16 15.32
C LEU A 245 4.05 -5.47 14.70
N ASP A 246 4.76 -6.57 14.98
CA ASP A 246 4.34 -7.91 14.58
C ASP A 246 2.93 -8.22 15.08
N THR A 247 2.73 -8.08 16.40
CA THR A 247 1.45 -8.35 17.06
C THR A 247 0.34 -7.47 16.49
N ILE A 248 0.60 -6.17 16.35
CA ILE A 248 -0.40 -5.19 15.89
C ILE A 248 -0.80 -5.43 14.42
N CYS A 249 0.18 -5.61 13.53
CA CYS A 249 -0.12 -5.79 12.11
C CYS A 249 -0.82 -7.12 11.86
N LYS A 250 -0.39 -8.20 12.52
CA LYS A 250 -1.08 -9.49 12.44
C LYS A 250 -2.52 -9.42 12.96
N GLU A 251 -2.76 -8.69 14.04
CA GLU A 251 -4.12 -8.51 14.56
C GLU A 251 -5.02 -7.77 13.58
N ILE A 252 -4.53 -6.72 12.92
CA ILE A 252 -5.32 -5.97 11.92
C ILE A 252 -5.60 -6.83 10.68
N VAL A 253 -4.61 -7.58 10.18
CA VAL A 253 -4.85 -8.55 9.09
C VAL A 253 -5.88 -9.61 9.52
N ARG A 254 -5.77 -10.13 10.76
CA ARG A 254 -6.71 -11.12 11.29
C ARG A 254 -8.14 -10.57 11.34
N ILE A 255 -8.33 -9.35 11.84
CA ILE A 255 -9.63 -8.66 11.87
C ILE A 255 -10.16 -8.52 10.44
N TRP A 256 -9.33 -8.03 9.51
CA TRP A 256 -9.77 -7.86 8.12
C TRP A 256 -10.17 -9.17 7.46
N LEU A 257 -9.36 -10.23 7.59
CA LEU A 257 -9.67 -11.54 7.01
C LEU A 257 -10.97 -12.14 7.57
N HIS A 258 -11.23 -11.95 8.85
CA HIS A 258 -12.40 -12.51 9.54
C HIS A 258 -13.67 -11.68 9.32
N ALA A 259 -13.60 -10.36 9.56
CA ALA A 259 -14.75 -9.47 9.55
C ALA A 259 -15.04 -8.87 8.16
N CYS A 260 -14.03 -8.73 7.29
CA CYS A 260 -14.17 -8.02 6.02
C CYS A 260 -14.07 -8.97 4.82
N ALA A 261 -12.94 -9.62 4.60
CA ALA A 261 -12.67 -10.41 3.40
C ALA A 261 -13.48 -11.72 3.31
N SER A 262 -14.12 -12.14 4.41
CA SER A 262 -15.05 -13.28 4.45
C SER A 262 -16.52 -12.84 4.42
N SER A 263 -16.80 -11.54 4.38
CA SER A 263 -18.17 -11.01 4.38
C SER A 263 -18.74 -10.96 2.96
N SER A 264 -20.00 -11.34 2.83
CA SER A 264 -20.81 -11.07 1.64
C SER A 264 -22.14 -10.50 2.11
N LYS A 265 -22.60 -9.45 1.44
CA LYS A 265 -23.82 -8.74 1.82
C LYS A 265 -24.63 -8.44 0.56
N GLN A 266 -25.93 -8.68 0.62
CA GLN A 266 -26.81 -8.23 -0.44
C GLN A 266 -26.97 -6.71 -0.34
N LEU A 267 -26.29 -6.00 -1.22
CA LEU A 267 -26.33 -4.54 -1.31
C LEU A 267 -27.42 -4.12 -2.30
N GLY A 268 -28.14 -3.06 -1.97
CA GLY A 268 -29.08 -2.45 -2.91
C GLY A 268 -28.35 -1.84 -4.11
N GLU A 269 -29.03 -1.67 -5.24
CA GLU A 269 -28.41 -1.13 -6.47
C GLU A 269 -27.78 0.25 -6.26
N THR A 270 -28.48 1.16 -5.56
CA THR A 270 -27.98 2.50 -5.25
C THR A 270 -26.75 2.45 -4.34
N GLU A 271 -26.80 1.64 -3.28
CA GLU A 271 -25.69 1.46 -2.34
C GLU A 271 -24.45 0.91 -3.04
N ARG A 272 -24.64 -0.10 -3.91
CA ARG A 272 -23.59 -0.68 -4.74
C ARG A 272 -22.96 0.37 -5.68
N ALA A 273 -23.77 1.22 -6.29
CA ALA A 273 -23.29 2.29 -7.16
C ALA A 273 -22.49 3.35 -6.39
N ASP A 274 -22.93 3.72 -5.19
CA ASP A 274 -22.23 4.66 -4.31
C ASP A 274 -20.88 4.12 -3.82
N LEU A 275 -20.82 2.85 -3.44
CA LEU A 275 -19.58 2.15 -3.09
C LEU A 275 -18.58 2.17 -4.26
N LEU A 276 -19.01 1.75 -5.45
CA LEU A 276 -18.15 1.73 -6.65
C LEU A 276 -17.65 3.13 -7.01
N ARG A 277 -18.50 4.16 -6.89
CA ARG A 277 -18.10 5.55 -7.11
C ARG A 277 -17.02 5.99 -6.13
N ARG A 278 -17.18 5.68 -4.84
CA ARG A 278 -16.20 6.05 -3.82
C ARG A 278 -14.89 5.27 -3.97
N ASP A 279 -14.96 3.97 -4.25
CA ASP A 279 -13.78 3.14 -4.51
C ASP A 279 -13.01 3.64 -5.75
N GLY A 280 -13.72 4.02 -6.81
CA GLY A 280 -13.13 4.62 -8.00
C GLY A 280 -12.40 5.92 -7.70
N LEU A 281 -12.94 6.77 -6.81
CA LEU A 281 -12.27 8.00 -6.37
C LEU A 281 -10.98 7.70 -5.61
N ILE A 282 -11.00 6.73 -4.68
CA ILE A 282 -9.80 6.31 -3.93
C ILE A 282 -8.73 5.83 -4.91
N LYS A 283 -9.07 4.90 -5.80
CA LYS A 283 -8.15 4.34 -6.80
C LYS A 283 -7.50 5.44 -7.65
N ASN A 284 -8.31 6.34 -8.21
CA ASN A 284 -7.81 7.43 -9.04
C ASN A 284 -6.89 8.38 -8.27
N LYS A 285 -7.29 8.80 -7.07
CA LYS A 285 -6.52 9.75 -6.27
C LYS A 285 -5.26 9.15 -5.69
N THR A 286 -5.24 7.86 -5.35
CA THR A 286 -4.01 7.16 -4.96
C THR A 286 -3.00 7.17 -6.11
N ILE A 287 -3.42 6.93 -7.35
CA ILE A 287 -2.53 7.01 -8.51
C ILE A 287 -2.00 8.44 -8.70
N GLU A 288 -2.87 9.44 -8.63
CA GLU A 288 -2.50 10.84 -8.87
C GLU A 288 -1.54 11.40 -7.81
N ILE A 289 -1.88 11.20 -6.53
CA ILE A 289 -1.21 11.87 -5.40
C ILE A 289 0.09 11.16 -5.04
N ASP A 290 0.14 9.84 -5.18
CA ASP A 290 1.28 9.05 -4.74
C ASP A 290 2.10 8.54 -5.94
N LEU A 291 1.53 7.63 -6.72
CA LEU A 291 2.28 6.88 -7.73
C LEU A 291 2.80 7.78 -8.86
N ALA A 292 1.93 8.54 -9.52
CA ALA A 292 2.30 9.40 -10.65
C ALA A 292 3.19 10.58 -10.22
N ALA A 293 3.07 11.03 -8.96
CA ALA A 293 3.87 12.12 -8.43
C ALA A 293 5.29 11.68 -8.03
N ASN A 294 5.45 10.44 -7.57
CA ASN A 294 6.69 9.97 -6.95
C ASN A 294 7.47 8.94 -7.79
N LEU A 295 6.80 7.99 -8.45
CA LEU A 295 7.48 6.94 -9.24
C LEU A 295 8.41 7.49 -10.33
N PRO A 296 8.04 8.53 -11.12
CA PRO A 296 8.94 9.06 -12.15
C PRO A 296 10.26 9.60 -11.61
N ARG A 297 10.27 10.08 -10.36
CA ARG A 297 11.49 10.60 -9.71
C ARG A 297 12.43 9.49 -9.29
N MET A 298 11.90 8.32 -8.92
CA MET A 298 12.68 7.17 -8.49
C MET A 298 13.10 6.30 -9.70
N PHE A 299 12.20 6.05 -10.64
CA PHE A 299 12.39 5.01 -11.66
C PHE A 299 12.58 5.53 -13.08
N SER A 300 12.55 6.85 -13.30
CA SER A 300 12.37 7.53 -14.60
C SER A 300 10.93 7.50 -15.13
N PRO A 301 10.54 8.45 -16.00
CA PRO A 301 9.19 8.50 -16.56
C PRO A 301 8.78 7.25 -17.34
N GLU A 302 9.71 6.61 -18.05
CA GLU A 302 9.40 5.43 -18.87
C GLU A 302 8.96 4.24 -18.01
N VAL A 303 9.77 3.89 -17.01
CA VAL A 303 9.46 2.79 -16.08
C VAL A 303 8.22 3.13 -15.26
N ALA A 304 8.11 4.36 -14.78
CA ALA A 304 6.95 4.80 -14.00
C ALA A 304 5.66 4.69 -14.81
N ASN A 305 5.63 5.15 -16.06
CA ASN A 305 4.45 5.05 -16.91
C ASN A 305 4.03 3.60 -17.17
N ARG A 306 5.00 2.70 -17.35
CA ARG A 306 4.73 1.26 -17.51
C ARG A 306 4.10 0.67 -16.25
N VAL A 307 4.72 0.89 -15.09
CA VAL A 307 4.23 0.37 -13.80
C VAL A 307 2.85 0.94 -13.46
N VAL A 308 2.67 2.26 -13.59
CA VAL A 308 1.37 2.93 -13.37
C VAL A 308 0.31 2.41 -14.33
N GLY A 309 0.66 2.17 -15.60
CA GLY A 309 -0.26 1.62 -16.58
C GLY A 309 -0.80 0.23 -16.20
N GLU A 310 0.02 -0.64 -15.62
CA GLU A 310 -0.46 -1.94 -15.13
C GLU A 310 -1.32 -1.83 -13.86
N ILE A 311 -0.99 -0.88 -12.97
CA ILE A 311 -1.84 -0.58 -11.80
C ILE A 311 -3.20 -0.07 -12.25
N GLN A 312 -3.25 0.86 -13.21
CA GLN A 312 -4.50 1.39 -13.78
C GLN A 312 -5.39 0.29 -14.37
N LYS A 313 -4.80 -0.62 -15.16
CA LYS A 313 -5.51 -1.78 -15.70
C LYS A 313 -6.12 -2.65 -14.61
N ALA A 314 -5.36 -2.96 -13.56
CA ALA A 314 -5.86 -3.76 -12.44
C ALA A 314 -6.93 -3.03 -11.63
N PHE A 315 -6.80 -1.71 -11.50
CA PHE A 315 -7.76 -0.86 -10.79
C PHE A 315 -9.04 -0.61 -11.60
N LYS A 316 -9.02 -0.91 -12.91
CA LYS A 316 -10.09 -0.70 -13.88
C LYS A 316 -10.43 0.78 -14.07
N ILE A 317 -9.40 1.63 -14.13
CA ILE A 317 -9.50 3.10 -14.31
C ILE A 317 -8.59 3.59 -15.44
#